data_AF-A0A4Y2GY90-F1
#
_entry.id   AF-A0A4Y2GY90-F1
#
_cell.length_a   1.000
_cell.length_b   1.000
_cell.length_c   1.000
_cell.angle_alpha   90.00
_cell.angle_beta   90.00
_cell.angle_gamma   90.00
#
_symmetry.space_group_name_H-M   'P 1'
#
loop_
_entity.id
_entity.type
_entity.pdbx_description
1 polymer ?
#
loop_
_entity_poly.entity_id
_entity_poly.type
_entity_poly.pdbx_seq_one_letter_code
_entity_poly.pdbx_strand_id
1 'polypeptide(L)'
;MVNVGVRHDWQSGCVSNVRFPASPHPSHITILKVVKRLRESGCMTIKPLSYRPVKVGLQVQPEDVLSPSISALPYPTSSTREISQNCGLSKSRVWKILNELGAYPYRPTPQKALRDGDEERRYTWCNIVMNQIEVQPTFLQI
;
A
#
# COMPACT_ATOMS: atom_id res chain seq x y z
N MET A 1 31.10 -26.53 -42.89
CA MET A 1 31.64 -25.83 -41.70
C MET A 1 32.18 -24.49 -42.16
N VAL A 2 31.45 -23.39 -41.93
CA VAL A 2 31.95 -22.04 -42.23
C VAL A 2 31.99 -21.29 -40.92
N ASN A 3 33.22 -21.08 -40.45
CA ASN A 3 33.54 -20.33 -39.25
C ASN A 3 33.32 -18.84 -39.55
N VAL A 4 32.13 -18.32 -39.20
CA VAL A 4 31.86 -16.87 -39.29
C VAL A 4 32.38 -16.25 -38.01
N GLY A 5 33.69 -15.95 -38.00
CA GLY A 5 34.33 -15.15 -36.97
C GLY A 5 33.68 -13.77 -36.91
N VAL A 6 32.79 -13.57 -35.94
CA VAL A 6 32.20 -12.27 -35.64
C VAL A 6 33.28 -11.44 -34.96
N ARG A 7 34.06 -10.70 -35.77
CA ARG A 7 34.84 -9.57 -35.27
C ARG A 7 33.85 -8.55 -34.73
N HIS A 8 33.77 -8.45 -33.40
CA HIS A 8 33.06 -7.37 -32.73
C HIS A 8 33.88 -6.09 -32.91
N ASP A 9 33.58 -5.37 -33.98
CA ASP A 9 34.11 -4.03 -34.20
C ASP A 9 33.47 -3.08 -33.18
N TRP A 10 34.30 -2.42 -32.38
CA TRP A 10 33.89 -1.70 -31.18
C TRP A 10 33.42 -0.27 -31.49
N GLN A 11 32.30 -0.14 -32.22
CA GLN A 11 31.72 1.18 -32.52
C GLN A 11 30.70 1.65 -31.46
N SER A 12 30.29 0.78 -30.52
CA SER A 12 29.24 1.10 -29.53
C SER A 12 29.63 2.13 -28.47
N GLY A 13 30.93 2.42 -28.27
CA GLY A 13 31.39 3.42 -27.32
C GLY A 13 31.17 4.87 -27.78
N CYS A 14 31.06 5.08 -29.10
CA CYS A 14 31.00 6.43 -29.66
C CYS A 14 29.60 7.06 -29.57
N VAL A 15 28.53 6.25 -29.60
CA VAL A 15 27.15 6.76 -29.64
C VAL A 15 26.68 7.28 -28.28
N SER A 16 27.12 6.68 -27.17
CA SER A 16 26.76 7.18 -25.83
C SER A 16 27.48 8.48 -25.46
N ASN A 17 28.72 8.67 -25.93
CA ASN A 17 29.55 9.83 -25.58
C ASN A 17 29.04 11.13 -26.23
N VAL A 18 28.41 11.02 -27.41
CA VAL A 18 27.76 12.17 -28.08
C VAL A 18 26.54 12.66 -27.29
N ARG A 19 25.83 11.76 -26.61
CA ARG A 19 24.55 12.06 -25.95
C ARG A 19 24.68 12.33 -24.46
N PHE A 20 25.69 11.77 -23.79
CA PHE A 20 25.95 11.92 -22.36
C PHE A 20 27.45 12.12 -22.07
N PRO A 21 28.01 13.31 -22.37
CA PRO A 21 29.45 13.55 -22.27
C PRO A 21 29.99 13.59 -20.83
N ALA A 22 29.13 13.86 -19.83
CA ALA A 22 29.54 14.00 -18.43
C ALA A 22 29.21 12.78 -17.54
N SER A 23 28.56 11.74 -18.10
CA SER A 23 28.15 10.56 -17.33
C SER A 23 29.21 9.45 -17.40
N PRO A 24 29.50 8.76 -16.29
CA PRO A 24 30.33 7.57 -16.31
C PRO A 24 29.75 6.55 -17.29
N HIS A 25 30.57 6.11 -18.23
CA HIS A 25 30.13 5.15 -19.23
C HIS A 25 29.99 3.76 -18.58
N PRO A 26 28.86 3.05 -18.82
CA PRO A 26 28.71 1.70 -18.30
C PRO A 26 29.81 0.81 -18.88
N SER A 27 30.38 -0.06 -18.04
CA SER A 27 31.41 -0.98 -18.48
C SER A 27 30.90 -1.90 -19.58
N HIS A 28 31.80 -2.37 -20.46
CA HIS A 28 31.44 -3.32 -21.51
C HIS A 28 30.72 -4.57 -20.96
N ILE A 29 31.09 -5.02 -19.76
CA ILE A 29 30.44 -6.15 -19.08
C ILE A 29 28.96 -5.85 -18.80
N THR A 30 28.62 -4.63 -18.38
CA THR A 30 27.24 -4.21 -18.16
C THR A 30 26.45 -4.18 -19.47
N ILE A 31 27.05 -3.66 -20.54
CA ILE A 31 26.44 -3.63 -21.88
C ILE A 31 26.15 -5.05 -22.37
N LEU A 32 27.11 -5.97 -22.25
CA LEU A 32 26.91 -7.37 -22.63
C LEU A 32 25.80 -8.05 -21.81
N LYS A 33 25.74 -7.80 -20.50
CA LYS A 33 24.67 -8.32 -19.64
C LYS A 33 23.31 -7.78 -20.05
N VAL A 34 23.25 -6.51 -20.47
CA VAL A 34 22.01 -5.88 -20.95
C VAL A 34 21.57 -6.52 -22.27
N VAL A 35 22.47 -6.62 -23.26
CA VAL A 35 22.17 -7.26 -24.56
C VAL A 35 21.73 -8.72 -24.37
N LYS A 36 22.42 -9.47 -23.49
CA LYS A 36 22.07 -10.86 -23.19
C LYS A 36 20.65 -10.98 -22.62
N ARG A 37 20.29 -10.16 -21.62
CA ARG A 37 18.93 -10.16 -21.05
C ARG A 37 17.86 -9.74 -22.04
N LEU A 38 18.14 -8.77 -22.91
CA LEU A 38 17.20 -8.38 -23.98
C LEU A 38 16.97 -9.53 -24.97
N ARG A 39 18.01 -10.27 -25.32
CA ARG A 39 17.88 -11.47 -26.17
C ARG A 39 17.10 -12.60 -25.49
N GLU A 40 17.27 -12.77 -24.18
CA GLU A 40 16.63 -13.84 -23.41
C GLU A 40 15.17 -13.54 -23.07
N SER A 41 14.86 -12.30 -22.64
CA SER A 41 13.55 -11.96 -22.07
C SER A 41 12.77 -10.93 -22.89
N GLY A 42 13.37 -10.29 -23.90
CA GLY A 42 12.73 -9.25 -24.71
C GLY A 42 12.44 -7.94 -23.98
N CYS A 43 12.64 -7.86 -22.66
CA CYS A 43 12.33 -6.69 -21.85
C CYS A 43 13.40 -6.43 -20.77
N MET A 44 13.54 -5.15 -20.41
CA MET A 44 14.40 -4.67 -19.33
C MET A 44 13.55 -4.29 -18.13
N THR A 45 12.93 -5.27 -17.47
CA THR A 45 12.23 -5.01 -16.21
C THR A 45 13.24 -4.94 -15.06
N ILE A 46 13.01 -4.00 -14.14
CA ILE A 46 13.78 -3.92 -12.90
C ILE A 46 13.53 -5.23 -12.14
N LYS A 47 14.57 -6.04 -11.94
CA LYS A 47 14.45 -7.23 -11.09
C LYS A 47 14.15 -6.76 -9.67
N PRO A 48 13.10 -7.28 -9.00
CA PRO A 48 12.87 -6.95 -7.61
C PRO A 48 14.11 -7.33 -6.81
N LEU A 49 14.59 -6.41 -5.96
CA LEU A 49 15.68 -6.70 -5.05
C LEU A 49 15.21 -7.82 -4.12
N SER A 50 15.96 -8.92 -4.07
CA SER A 50 15.68 -10.01 -3.13
C SER A 50 15.97 -9.51 -1.72
N TYR A 51 14.96 -9.04 -1.00
CA TYR A 51 15.09 -8.77 0.43
C TYR A 51 15.28 -10.09 1.19
N ARG A 52 16.05 -10.05 2.28
CA ARG A 52 16.24 -11.21 3.15
C ARG A 52 14.88 -11.57 3.78
N PRO A 53 14.43 -12.84 3.71
CA PRO A 53 13.23 -13.26 4.43
C PRO A 53 13.45 -13.02 5.92
N VAL A 54 12.62 -12.19 6.54
CA VAL A 54 12.62 -12.05 7.99
C VAL A 54 12.12 -13.38 8.55
N LYS A 55 12.93 -14.06 9.37
CA LYS A 55 12.47 -15.21 10.16
C LYS A 55 11.41 -14.70 11.14
N VAL A 56 10.15 -14.72 10.74
CA VAL A 56 9.03 -14.40 11.62
C VAL A 56 8.75 -15.67 12.42
N GLY A 57 9.19 -15.70 13.68
CA GLY A 57 9.09 -16.87 14.58
C GLY A 57 7.68 -17.24 15.03
N LEU A 58 6.63 -16.66 14.45
CA LEU A 58 5.26 -17.09 14.67
C LEU A 58 4.50 -16.81 13.38
N GLN A 59 4.14 -17.88 12.67
CA GLN A 59 3.23 -17.82 11.52
C GLN A 59 1.82 -17.58 12.07
N VAL A 60 1.58 -16.37 12.57
CA VAL A 60 0.25 -15.91 12.96
C VAL A 60 -0.42 -15.49 11.67
N GLN A 61 -1.53 -16.14 11.37
CA GLN A 61 -2.32 -15.74 10.23
C GLN A 61 -2.91 -14.35 10.51
N PRO A 62 -3.02 -13.47 9.50
CA PRO A 62 -3.58 -12.14 9.71
C PRO A 62 -4.98 -12.21 10.34
N GLU A 63 -5.77 -13.23 10.01
CA GLU A 63 -7.06 -13.54 10.65
C GLU A 63 -7.00 -13.76 12.17
N ASP A 64 -5.91 -14.30 12.73
CA ASP A 64 -5.76 -14.50 14.19
C ASP A 64 -5.54 -13.18 14.94
N VAL A 65 -5.01 -12.16 14.25
CA VAL A 65 -4.86 -10.80 14.77
C VAL A 65 -6.15 -10.00 14.58
N LEU A 66 -6.85 -10.25 13.47
CA LEU A 66 -8.12 -9.59 13.16
C LEU A 66 -9.27 -10.06 14.06
N SER A 67 -9.33 -11.35 14.39
CA SER A 67 -10.37 -11.93 15.24
C SER A 67 -10.56 -11.17 16.57
N PRO A 68 -9.53 -10.95 17.41
CA PRO A 68 -9.69 -10.15 18.63
C PRO A 68 -9.91 -8.64 18.39
N SER A 69 -9.61 -8.12 17.20
CA SER A 69 -9.86 -6.71 16.86
C SER A 69 -11.28 -6.44 16.34
N ILE A 70 -11.92 -7.43 15.71
CA ILE A 70 -13.22 -7.31 15.02
C ILE A 70 -14.33 -8.08 15.76
N SER A 71 -14.04 -9.20 16.42
CA SER A 71 -15.05 -10.17 16.88
C SER A 71 -15.70 -9.86 18.22
N ALA A 72 -15.15 -8.97 19.06
CA ALA A 72 -15.57 -8.92 20.46
C ALA A 72 -16.75 -7.96 20.75
N LEU A 73 -16.96 -6.88 19.99
CA LEU A 73 -18.03 -5.91 20.22
C LEU A 73 -18.33 -5.11 18.93
N PRO A 74 -19.51 -4.48 18.80
CA PRO A 74 -19.84 -3.58 17.68
C PRO A 74 -18.92 -2.34 17.55
N TYR A 75 -17.88 -2.22 18.39
CA TYR A 75 -16.87 -1.18 18.34
C TYR A 75 -15.46 -1.79 18.45
N PRO A 76 -14.52 -1.49 17.54
CA PRO A 76 -13.13 -1.92 17.63
C PRO A 76 -12.38 -1.06 18.67
N THR A 77 -12.73 -1.21 19.95
CA THR A 77 -12.11 -0.48 21.06
C THR A 77 -10.81 -1.12 21.57
N SER A 78 -10.51 -2.35 21.14
CA SER A 78 -9.34 -3.09 21.58
C SER A 78 -8.05 -2.38 21.21
N SER A 79 -7.22 -2.09 22.21
CA SER A 79 -5.94 -1.41 21.96
C SER A 79 -4.93 -2.35 21.29
N THR A 80 -3.94 -1.81 20.57
CA THR A 80 -2.82 -2.61 20.03
C THR A 80 -2.07 -3.39 21.11
N ARG A 81 -2.10 -2.92 22.37
CA ARG A 81 -1.53 -3.63 23.53
C ARG A 81 -2.34 -4.87 23.89
N GLU A 82 -3.66 -4.75 23.89
CA GLU A 82 -4.58 -5.83 24.22
C GLU A 82 -4.55 -6.92 23.15
N ILE A 83 -4.54 -6.52 21.88
CA ILE A 83 -4.35 -7.44 20.74
C ILE A 83 -2.97 -8.14 20.84
N SER A 84 -1.92 -7.41 21.20
CA SER A 84 -0.58 -7.97 21.43
C SER A 84 -0.55 -9.02 22.55
N GLN A 85 -1.26 -8.79 23.65
CA GLN A 85 -1.37 -9.74 24.75
C GLN A 85 -2.19 -10.98 24.34
N ASN A 86 -3.31 -10.79 23.64
CA ASN A 86 -4.19 -11.86 23.21
C ASN A 86 -3.54 -12.77 22.15
N CYS A 87 -2.76 -12.20 21.23
CA CYS A 87 -2.10 -12.96 20.15
C CYS A 87 -0.68 -13.43 20.51
N GLY A 88 -0.13 -13.06 21.69
CA GLY A 88 1.26 -13.34 22.05
C GLY A 88 2.29 -12.67 21.13
N LEU A 89 1.89 -11.61 20.42
CA LEU A 89 2.72 -10.90 19.45
C LEU A 89 3.32 -9.64 20.06
N SER A 90 4.46 -9.19 19.51
CA SER A 90 4.96 -7.85 19.85
C SER A 90 4.04 -6.77 19.30
N LYS A 91 3.90 -5.64 20.02
CA LYS A 91 3.10 -4.49 19.58
C LYS A 91 3.47 -4.01 18.17
N SER A 92 4.76 -3.98 17.84
CA SER A 92 5.25 -3.58 16.52
C SER A 92 4.82 -4.54 15.42
N ARG A 93 4.72 -5.84 15.71
CA ARG A 93 4.23 -6.84 14.76
C ARG A 93 2.73 -6.67 14.54
N VAL A 94 1.95 -6.47 15.60
CA VAL A 94 0.51 -6.16 15.50
C VAL A 94 0.31 -4.88 14.69
N TRP A 95 1.03 -3.80 14.99
CA TRP A 95 0.94 -2.54 14.25
C TRP A 95 1.23 -2.73 12.75
N LYS A 96 2.29 -3.49 12.42
CA LYS A 96 2.62 -3.77 11.01
C LYS A 96 1.51 -4.53 10.29
N ILE A 97 0.94 -5.54 10.94
CA ILE A 97 -0.17 -6.33 10.39
C ILE A 97 -1.41 -5.45 10.19
N LEU A 98 -1.76 -4.60 11.16
CA LEU A 98 -2.90 -3.68 11.04
C LEU A 98 -2.71 -2.65 9.91
N ASN A 99 -1.48 -2.15 9.71
CA ASN A 99 -1.17 -1.25 8.57
C ASN A 99 -1.26 -1.97 7.22
N GLU A 100 -0.74 -3.19 7.12
CA GLU A 100 -0.80 -4.01 5.90
C GLU A 100 -2.26 -4.36 5.52
N LEU A 101 -3.12 -4.55 6.53
CA LEU A 101 -4.54 -4.89 6.34
C LEU A 101 -5.48 -3.67 6.30
N GLY A 102 -4.97 -2.46 6.56
CA GLY A 102 -5.81 -1.25 6.68
C GLY A 102 -6.78 -1.24 7.86
N ALA A 103 -6.58 -2.13 8.84
CA ALA A 103 -7.49 -2.35 9.97
C ALA A 103 -7.10 -1.50 11.18
N TYR A 104 -7.29 -0.18 11.09
CA TYR A 104 -6.92 0.72 12.19
C TYR A 104 -7.94 0.67 13.34
N PRO A 105 -7.50 0.57 14.61
CA PRO A 105 -8.39 0.74 15.75
C PRO A 105 -8.96 2.15 15.73
N TYR A 106 -10.27 2.28 15.45
CA TYR A 106 -10.95 3.57 15.49
C TYR A 106 -11.13 4.02 16.93
N ARG A 107 -10.82 5.28 17.23
CA ARG A 107 -11.22 5.92 18.48
C ARG A 107 -12.53 6.65 18.23
N PRO A 108 -13.66 6.19 18.77
CA PRO A 108 -14.90 6.95 18.68
C PRO A 108 -14.67 8.31 19.32
N THR A 109 -14.96 9.37 18.59
CA THR A 109 -15.04 10.71 19.20
C THR A 109 -16.38 10.74 19.95
N PRO A 110 -16.41 10.99 21.27
CA PRO A 110 -17.66 11.14 21.99
C PRO A 110 -18.42 12.33 21.41
N GLN A 111 -19.41 12.06 20.57
CA GLN A 111 -20.36 13.07 20.12
C GLN A 111 -21.30 13.41 21.27
N LYS A 112 -21.76 14.66 21.29
CA LYS A 112 -22.69 15.17 22.32
C LYS A 112 -23.83 14.17 22.52
N ALA A 113 -24.00 13.70 23.76
CA ALA A 113 -25.06 12.78 24.11
C ALA A 113 -26.41 13.33 23.63
N LEU A 114 -27.11 12.52 22.84
CA LEU A 114 -28.49 12.76 22.45
C LEU A 114 -29.36 12.70 23.70
N ARG A 115 -30.21 13.71 23.90
CA ARG A 115 -31.26 13.63 24.93
C ARG A 115 -32.44 12.85 24.38
N ASP A 116 -33.26 12.29 25.25
CA ASP A 116 -34.50 11.65 24.84
C ASP A 116 -35.37 12.62 24.02
N GLY A 117 -35.86 12.15 22.86
CA GLY A 117 -36.63 12.96 21.91
C GLY A 117 -35.80 13.81 20.93
N ASP A 118 -34.48 13.93 21.10
CA ASP A 118 -33.64 14.61 20.10
C ASP A 118 -33.59 13.81 18.78
N GLU A 119 -33.74 12.49 18.84
CA GLU A 119 -33.78 11.62 17.66
C GLU A 119 -34.91 12.02 16.71
N GLU A 120 -36.15 12.05 17.21
CA GLU A 120 -37.34 12.41 16.43
C GLU A 120 -37.24 13.84 15.88
N ARG A 121 -36.78 14.79 16.70
CA ARG A 121 -36.59 16.19 16.29
C ARG A 121 -35.57 16.32 15.16
N ARG A 122 -34.45 15.58 15.24
CA ARG A 122 -33.42 15.56 14.20
C ARG A 122 -33.95 14.92 12.93
N TYR A 123 -34.63 13.78 13.01
CA TYR A 123 -35.22 13.13 11.83
C TYR A 123 -36.27 14.02 11.15
N THR A 124 -37.13 14.66 11.94
CA THR A 124 -38.15 15.58 11.41
C THR A 124 -37.49 16.76 10.69
N TRP A 125 -36.47 17.37 11.31
CA TRP A 125 -35.73 18.45 10.67
C TRP A 125 -35.02 18.00 9.39
N CYS A 126 -34.35 16.83 9.40
CA CYS A 126 -33.73 16.26 8.21
C CYS A 126 -34.75 16.04 7.09
N ASN A 127 -35.92 15.47 7.39
CA ASN A 127 -36.98 15.27 6.40
C ASN A 127 -37.49 16.59 5.83
N ILE A 128 -37.66 17.62 6.67
CA ILE A 128 -38.04 18.96 6.20
C ILE A 128 -36.97 19.50 5.25
N VAL A 129 -35.69 19.45 5.64
CA VAL A 129 -34.60 19.95 4.81
C VAL A 129 -34.48 19.18 3.50
N MET A 130 -34.58 17.85 3.52
CA MET A 130 -34.54 17.02 2.31
C MET A 130 -35.68 17.37 1.35
N ASN A 131 -36.91 17.51 1.85
CA ASN A 131 -38.07 17.91 1.04
C ASN A 131 -37.91 19.32 0.47
N GLN A 132 -37.34 20.26 1.24
CA GLN A 132 -37.11 21.63 0.77
C GLN A 132 -36.03 21.71 -0.32
N ILE A 133 -34.99 20.85 -0.24
CA ILE A 133 -33.98 20.75 -1.31
C ILE A 133 -34.57 20.17 -2.59
N GLU A 134 -35.46 19.19 -2.49
CA GLU A 134 -36.16 18.63 -3.66
C GLU A 134 -37.02 19.68 -4.38
N VAL A 135 -37.72 20.52 -3.61
CA VAL A 135 -38.57 21.60 -4.16
C VAL A 135 -37.71 22.76 -4.66
N GLN A 136 -36.63 23.09 -3.97
CA GLN A 136 -35.74 24.19 -4.32
C GLN A 136 -34.26 23.79 -4.10
N PRO A 137 -33.54 23.39 -5.16
CA PRO A 137 -32.15 22.95 -5.05
C PRO A 137 -31.17 23.99 -4.48
N THR A 138 -31.54 25.28 -4.52
CA THR A 138 -30.77 26.39 -3.96
C THR A 138 -31.07 26.68 -2.48
N PHE A 139 -31.93 25.90 -1.82
CA PHE A 139 -32.40 26.15 -0.45
C PHE A 139 -31.27 26.28 0.59
N LEU A 140 -30.15 25.58 0.38
CA LEU A 140 -28.97 25.62 1.27
C LEU A 140 -27.82 26.48 0.73
N GLN A 141 -28.00 27.18 -0.39
CA GLN A 141 -27.00 28.11 -0.90
C GLN A 141 -27.19 29.45 -0.17
N ILE A 142 -26.28 29.72 0.78
CA ILE A 142 -26.13 31.00 1.49
C ILE A 142 -25.19 31.90 0.69
#